data_AF-A0A410WUN4-F1
#
_entry.id   AF-A0A410WUN4-F1
#
_cell.length_a   1.000
_cell.length_b   1.000
_cell.length_c   1.000
_cell.angle_alpha   90.00
_cell.angle_beta   90.00
_cell.angle_gamma   90.00
#
_symmetry.space_group_name_H-M   'P 1'
#
loop_
_entity.id
_entity.type
_entity.pdbx_description
1 polymer ?
#
loop_
_entity_poly.entity_id
_entity_poly.type
_entity_poly.pdbx_seq_one_letter_code
_entity_poly.pdbx_strand_id
1 'polypeptide(L)'
;MSGFIVAFAIAIMPGLNETGALSAVHSMNAINHAIGGSPLFFILFGGTGMLHIAGLVIALKNLKLPFVWLIICAAGIYLCGVLFVTLCLNIPLNKEMAGLDLTISRNDLVAGDILARWVFWNQTRAVSSLMSVLLLAIYLRSIYFMNHGFQS
;
A
#
# COMPACT_ATOMS: atom_id res chain seq x y z
N MET A 1 2.30 6.63 3.37
CA MET A 1 2.57 5.64 2.29
C MET A 1 1.68 5.75 1.05
N SER A 2 0.46 6.31 1.14
CA SER A 2 -0.48 6.31 -0.01
C SER A 2 0.11 6.87 -1.31
N GLY A 3 0.72 8.06 -1.28
CA GLY A 3 1.32 8.67 -2.48
C GLY A 3 2.37 7.79 -3.18
N PHE A 4 3.23 7.11 -2.41
CA PHE A 4 4.21 6.16 -2.95
C PHE A 4 3.53 4.98 -3.67
N ILE A 5 2.52 4.37 -3.05
CA ILE A 5 1.80 3.22 -3.61
C ILE A 5 1.02 3.62 -4.87
N VAL A 6 0.38 4.80 -4.83
CA VAL A 6 -0.36 5.38 -5.95
C VAL A 6 0.58 5.70 -7.13
N ALA A 7 1.77 6.25 -6.87
CA ALA A 7 2.76 6.52 -7.92
C ALA A 7 3.15 5.24 -8.69
N PHE A 8 3.24 4.09 -8.00
CA PHE A 8 3.42 2.80 -8.68
C PHE A 8 2.23 2.44 -9.58
N ALA A 9 1.01 2.71 -9.14
CA ALA A 9 -0.19 2.36 -9.89
C ALA A 9 -0.39 3.23 -11.14
N ILE A 10 -0.09 4.53 -11.07
CA ILE A 10 -0.47 5.49 -12.13
C ILE A 10 0.68 5.92 -13.03
N ALA A 11 1.93 5.70 -12.62
CA ALA A 11 3.10 6.20 -13.36
C ALA A 11 4.16 5.11 -13.57
N ILE A 12 4.67 4.50 -12.48
CA ILE A 12 5.84 3.61 -12.59
C ILE A 12 5.48 2.33 -13.34
N MET A 13 4.45 1.58 -12.93
CA MET A 13 4.11 0.33 -13.62
C MET A 13 3.62 0.53 -15.05
N PRO A 14 2.76 1.54 -15.35
CA PRO A 14 2.42 1.88 -16.73
C PRO A 14 3.67 2.19 -17.58
N GLY A 15 4.60 3.02 -17.07
CA GLY A 15 5.83 3.36 -17.78
C GLY A 15 6.76 2.16 -18.01
N LEU A 16 6.87 1.25 -17.03
CA LEU A 16 7.64 0.01 -17.20
C LEU A 16 6.98 -0.94 -18.22
N ASN A 17 5.65 -0.96 -18.30
CA ASN A 17 4.95 -1.83 -19.23
C ASN A 17 5.25 -1.50 -20.70
N GLU A 18 5.58 -0.25 -21.02
CA GLU A 18 5.99 0.19 -22.35
C GLU A 18 7.35 -0.38 -22.80
N THR A 19 8.16 -0.94 -21.88
CA THR A 19 9.50 -1.47 -22.20
C THR A 19 9.52 -2.97 -22.48
N GLY A 20 8.39 -3.66 -22.36
CA GLY A 20 8.27 -5.12 -22.48
C GLY A 20 8.47 -5.87 -21.15
N ALA A 21 7.86 -7.05 -21.02
CA ALA A 21 7.71 -7.72 -19.72
C ALA A 21 9.04 -8.12 -19.07
N LEU A 22 10.00 -8.66 -19.84
CA LEU A 22 11.33 -9.01 -19.32
C LEU A 22 12.09 -7.77 -18.80
N SER A 23 12.02 -6.64 -19.51
CA SER A 23 12.68 -5.38 -19.11
C SER A 23 12.00 -4.75 -17.90
N ALA A 24 10.67 -4.81 -17.85
CA ALA A 24 9.88 -4.39 -16.70
C ALA A 24 10.22 -5.21 -15.44
N VAL A 25 10.30 -6.55 -15.54
CA VAL A 25 10.72 -7.43 -14.42
C VAL A 25 12.14 -7.12 -13.98
N HIS A 26 13.08 -6.94 -14.91
CA HIS A 26 14.45 -6.55 -14.58
C HIS A 26 14.49 -5.26 -13.75
N SER A 27 13.78 -4.22 -14.21
CA SER A 27 13.67 -2.93 -13.52
C SER A 27 12.99 -3.08 -12.15
N MET A 28 11.93 -3.89 -12.08
CA MET A 28 11.20 -4.13 -10.84
C MET A 28 12.05 -4.87 -9.80
N ASN A 29 12.89 -5.83 -10.23
CA ASN A 29 13.85 -6.49 -9.35
C ASN A 29 14.88 -5.50 -8.77
N ALA A 30 15.41 -4.58 -9.59
CA ALA A 30 16.31 -3.53 -9.11
C ALA A 30 15.62 -2.59 -8.09
N ILE A 31 14.38 -2.18 -8.37
CA ILE A 31 13.56 -1.37 -7.46
C ILE A 31 13.31 -2.13 -6.13
N ASN A 32 12.93 -3.40 -6.21
CA ASN A 32 12.67 -4.23 -5.02
C ASN A 32 13.93 -4.38 -4.15
N HIS A 33 15.11 -4.52 -4.78
CA HIS A 33 16.38 -4.56 -4.06
C HIS A 33 16.68 -3.22 -3.36
N ALA A 34 16.49 -2.09 -4.06
CA ALA A 34 16.69 -0.76 -3.48
C ALA A 34 15.73 -0.50 -2.30
N ILE A 35 14.46 -0.93 -2.40
CA ILE A 35 13.48 -0.86 -1.32
C ILE A 35 13.92 -1.73 -0.13
N GLY A 36 14.33 -2.98 -0.39
CA GLY A 36 14.78 -3.92 0.64
C GLY A 36 16.04 -3.47 1.38
N GLY A 37 16.89 -2.67 0.74
CA GLY A 37 18.08 -2.07 1.33
C GLY A 37 17.84 -0.71 2.02
N SER A 38 16.61 -0.18 2.03
CA SER A 38 16.31 1.17 2.54
C SER A 38 15.70 1.15 3.95
N PRO A 39 16.45 1.50 5.01
CA PRO A 39 15.90 1.63 6.36
C PRO A 39 14.76 2.65 6.43
N LEU A 40 14.88 3.74 5.67
CA LEU A 40 13.86 4.79 5.60
C LEU A 40 12.52 4.24 5.08
N PHE A 41 12.54 3.36 4.07
CA PHE A 41 11.32 2.72 3.60
C PHE A 41 10.65 1.91 4.71
N PHE A 42 11.41 1.10 5.46
CA PHE A 42 10.85 0.30 6.56
C PHE A 42 10.34 1.15 7.71
N ILE A 43 11.01 2.25 8.04
CA ILE A 43 10.53 3.22 9.05
C ILE A 43 9.20 3.82 8.59
N LEU A 44 9.11 4.29 7.35
CA LEU A 44 7.89 4.94 6.86
C LEU A 44 6.75 3.93 6.66
N PHE A 45 7.01 2.80 6.02
CA PHE A 45 5.99 1.78 5.71
C PHE A 45 5.57 1.02 6.97
N GLY A 46 6.55 0.47 7.70
CA GLY A 46 6.33 -0.26 8.95
C GLY A 46 5.76 0.66 10.03
N GLY A 47 6.32 1.86 10.19
CA GLY A 47 5.82 2.86 11.13
C GLY A 47 4.37 3.28 10.83
N THR A 48 4.01 3.48 9.55
CA THR A 48 2.61 3.73 9.19
C THR A 48 1.70 2.56 9.59
N GLY A 49 2.15 1.31 9.39
CA GLY A 49 1.42 0.12 9.84
C GLY A 49 1.25 0.08 11.36
N MET A 50 2.33 0.33 12.11
CA MET A 50 2.32 0.37 13.57
C MET A 50 1.38 1.46 14.12
N LEU A 51 1.34 2.64 13.47
CA LEU A 51 0.40 3.71 13.85
C LEU A 51 -1.06 3.30 13.65
N HIS A 52 -1.40 2.57 12.59
CA HIS A 52 -2.75 2.03 12.42
C HIS A 52 -3.08 0.97 13.48
N ILE A 53 -2.14 0.10 13.85
CA ILE A 53 -2.31 -0.88 14.95
C ILE A 53 -2.54 -0.14 16.27
N ALA A 54 -1.69 0.83 16.61
CA ALA A 54 -1.83 1.62 17.82
C ALA A 54 -3.16 2.37 17.87
N GLY A 55 -3.53 3.02 16.77
CA GLY A 55 -4.81 3.71 16.62
C GLY A 55 -6.00 2.76 16.80
N LEU A 56 -5.95 1.57 16.23
CA LEU A 56 -6.97 0.54 16.40
C LEU A 56 -7.10 0.09 17.86
N VAL A 57 -5.99 -0.21 18.53
CA VAL A 57 -5.99 -0.63 19.94
C VAL A 57 -6.56 0.48 20.83
N ILE A 58 -6.17 1.73 20.62
CA ILE A 58 -6.69 2.88 21.36
C ILE A 58 -8.19 3.05 21.09
N ALA A 59 -8.62 2.97 19.83
CA ALA A 59 -10.02 3.09 19.44
C ALA A 59 -10.91 2.01 20.09
N LEU A 60 -10.47 0.75 20.08
CA LEU A 60 -11.19 -0.37 20.68
C LEU A 60 -11.31 -0.24 22.21
N LYS A 61 -10.36 0.41 22.88
CA LYS A 61 -10.45 0.73 24.32
C LYS A 61 -11.40 1.90 24.62
N ASN A 62 -11.77 2.68 23.61
CA ASN A 62 -12.49 3.94 23.77
C ASN A 62 -13.74 4.02 22.87
N LEU A 63 -14.51 2.93 22.76
CA LEU A 63 -15.67 2.82 21.86
C LEU A 63 -16.78 3.86 22.08
N LYS A 64 -16.83 4.48 23.26
CA LYS A 64 -17.80 5.55 23.58
C LYS A 64 -17.43 6.90 22.98
N LEU A 65 -16.19 7.07 22.49
CA LEU A 65 -15.78 8.33 21.87
C LEU A 65 -16.53 8.55 20.55
N PRO A 66 -16.94 9.80 20.28
CA PRO A 66 -17.63 10.12 19.05
C PRO A 66 -16.75 9.82 17.83
N PHE A 67 -17.37 9.29 16.78
CA PHE A 67 -16.72 8.99 15.50
C PHE A 67 -15.54 8.00 15.54
N VAL A 68 -15.28 7.34 16.68
CA VAL A 68 -14.16 6.39 16.85
C VAL A 68 -14.21 5.22 15.86
N TRP A 69 -15.39 4.87 15.38
CA TRP A 69 -15.60 3.86 14.33
C TRP A 69 -14.85 4.19 13.04
N LEU A 70 -14.64 5.48 12.70
CA LEU A 70 -13.85 5.90 11.54
C LEU A 70 -12.38 5.47 11.66
N ILE A 71 -11.80 5.55 12.86
CA ILE A 71 -10.42 5.07 13.11
C ILE A 71 -10.36 3.55 12.94
N ILE A 72 -11.35 2.83 13.49
CA ILE A 72 -11.41 1.36 13.39
C ILE A 72 -11.50 0.94 11.93
N CYS A 73 -12.38 1.56 11.13
CA CYS A 73 -12.50 1.29 9.71
C CYS A 73 -11.23 1.65 8.94
N ALA A 74 -10.63 2.82 9.18
CA ALA A 74 -9.39 3.24 8.53
C ALA A 74 -8.24 2.27 8.81
N ALA A 75 -8.09 1.85 10.08
CA ALA A 75 -7.10 0.86 10.48
C ALA A 75 -7.36 -0.50 9.84
N GLY A 76 -8.59 -1.02 9.89
CA GLY A 76 -8.94 -2.29 9.25
C GLY A 76 -8.64 -2.30 7.75
N ILE A 77 -9.06 -1.25 7.04
CA ILE A 77 -8.82 -1.10 5.60
C ILE A 77 -7.32 -1.01 5.30
N TYR A 78 -6.54 -0.24 6.06
CA TYR A 78 -5.10 -0.14 5.83
C TYR A 78 -4.38 -1.46 6.14
N LEU A 79 -4.69 -2.10 7.27
CA LEU A 79 -4.02 -3.33 7.68
C LEU A 79 -4.33 -4.49 6.72
N CYS A 80 -5.58 -4.66 6.31
CA CYS A 80 -5.96 -5.70 5.37
C CYS A 80 -5.57 -5.34 3.92
N GLY A 81 -5.89 -4.12 3.49
CA GLY A 81 -5.74 -3.71 2.10
C GLY A 81 -4.33 -3.27 1.71
N VAL A 82 -3.49 -2.86 2.67
CA VAL A 82 -2.11 -2.43 2.42
C VAL A 82 -1.10 -3.40 3.01
N LEU A 83 -1.16 -3.65 4.32
CA LEU A 83 -0.12 -4.42 5.01
C LEU A 83 -0.19 -5.90 4.64
N PHE A 84 -1.37 -6.52 4.78
CA PHE A 84 -1.57 -7.92 4.40
C PHE A 84 -1.31 -8.15 2.91
N VAL A 85 -1.87 -7.32 2.02
CA VAL A 85 -1.60 -7.43 0.57
C VAL A 85 -0.10 -7.31 0.27
N THR A 86 0.62 -6.42 0.95
CA THR A 86 2.08 -6.30 0.74
C THR A 86 2.81 -7.57 1.19
N LEU A 87 2.55 -8.05 2.40
CA LEU A 87 3.27 -9.18 3.00
C LEU A 87 2.94 -10.52 2.33
N CYS A 88 1.67 -10.74 2.02
CA CYS A 88 1.15 -12.03 1.59
C CYS A 88 1.02 -12.16 0.07
N LEU A 89 1.03 -11.05 -0.69
CA LEU A 89 0.77 -11.10 -2.14
C LEU A 89 1.90 -10.41 -2.92
N ASN A 90 2.21 -9.14 -2.67
CA ASN A 90 3.24 -8.44 -3.43
C ASN A 90 4.67 -8.94 -3.13
N ILE A 91 5.02 -9.21 -1.87
CA ILE A 91 6.36 -9.73 -1.54
C ILE A 91 6.60 -11.13 -2.15
N PRO A 92 5.64 -12.08 -2.10
CA PRO A 92 5.76 -13.33 -2.85
C PRO A 92 5.93 -13.14 -4.36
N LEU A 93 5.14 -12.27 -4.99
CA LEU A 93 5.29 -11.95 -6.42
C LEU A 93 6.66 -11.33 -6.73
N ASN A 94 7.21 -10.51 -5.83
CA ASN A 94 8.57 -10.00 -5.96
C ASN A 94 9.62 -11.12 -5.95
N LYS A 95 9.41 -12.17 -5.15
CA LYS A 95 10.29 -13.35 -5.13
C LYS A 95 10.14 -14.20 -6.38
N GLU A 96 8.93 -14.34 -6.91
CA GLU A 96 8.68 -14.99 -8.21
C GLU A 96 9.44 -14.27 -9.33
N MET A 97 9.34 -12.93 -9.40
CA MET A 97 10.10 -12.11 -10.36
C MET A 97 11.62 -12.27 -10.23
N ALA A 98 12.13 -12.36 -9.01
CA ALA A 98 13.56 -12.52 -8.75
C ALA A 98 14.09 -13.91 -9.15
N GLY A 99 13.22 -14.92 -9.23
CA GLY A 99 13.57 -16.29 -9.63
C GLY A 99 13.52 -16.55 -11.14
N LEU A 100 13.05 -15.60 -11.94
CA LEU A 100 12.97 -15.75 -13.39
C LEU A 100 14.35 -15.57 -14.06
N ASP A 101 14.70 -16.49 -14.95
CA ASP A 101 15.80 -16.30 -15.89
C ASP A 101 15.34 -15.40 -17.04
N LEU A 102 15.80 -14.15 -17.05
CA LEU A 102 15.40 -13.13 -18.02
C LEU A 102 16.12 -13.26 -19.37
N THR A 103 17.09 -14.18 -19.51
CA THR A 103 17.78 -14.43 -20.78
C THR A 103 16.97 -15.34 -21.71
N ILE A 104 15.97 -16.04 -21.18
CA ILE A 104 15.12 -16.96 -21.93
C ILE A 104 13.88 -16.22 -22.44
N SER A 105 13.82 -15.96 -23.75
CA SER A 105 12.71 -15.23 -24.39
C SER A 105 11.32 -15.82 -24.11
N ARG A 106 11.21 -17.15 -23.98
CA ARG A 106 9.93 -17.82 -23.69
C ARG A 106 9.32 -17.44 -22.32
N ASN A 107 10.11 -16.86 -21.42
CA ASN A 107 9.65 -16.42 -20.11
C ASN A 107 8.90 -15.08 -20.16
N ASP A 108 8.82 -14.41 -21.32
CA ASP A 108 8.13 -13.13 -21.48
C ASP A 108 6.65 -13.20 -21.06
N LEU A 109 5.94 -14.27 -21.45
CA LEU A 109 4.55 -14.49 -21.04
C LEU A 109 4.41 -14.66 -19.52
N VAL A 110 5.31 -15.42 -18.90
CA VAL A 110 5.32 -15.65 -17.45
C VAL A 110 5.62 -14.36 -16.70
N ALA A 111 6.58 -13.56 -17.20
CA ALA A 111 6.89 -12.25 -16.67
C ALA A 111 5.67 -11.32 -16.74
N GLY A 112 4.97 -11.29 -17.87
CA GLY A 112 3.73 -10.53 -18.06
C GLY A 112 2.65 -10.92 -17.05
N ASP A 113 2.42 -12.22 -16.84
CA ASP A 113 1.43 -12.73 -15.88
C ASP A 113 1.77 -12.37 -14.43
N ILE A 114 3.05 -12.43 -14.04
CA ILE A 114 3.48 -11.99 -12.70
C ILE A 114 3.27 -10.49 -12.53
N LEU A 115 3.65 -9.67 -13.53
CA LEU A 115 3.48 -8.21 -13.50
C LEU A 115 2.01 -7.82 -13.42
N ALA A 116 1.13 -8.44 -14.20
CA ALA A 116 -0.30 -8.16 -14.19
C ALA A 116 -0.92 -8.42 -12.79
N ARG A 117 -0.57 -9.57 -12.18
CA ARG A 117 -0.98 -9.88 -10.79
C ARG A 117 -0.42 -8.85 -9.80
N TRP A 118 0.85 -8.46 -9.96
CA TRP A 118 1.47 -7.46 -9.09
C TRP A 118 0.76 -6.10 -9.18
N VAL A 119 0.43 -5.64 -10.39
CA VAL A 119 -0.29 -4.39 -10.66
C VAL A 119 -1.67 -4.42 -10.02
N PHE A 120 -2.43 -5.50 -10.20
CA PHE A 120 -3.75 -5.67 -9.58
C PHE A 120 -3.69 -5.51 -8.05
N TRP A 121 -2.73 -6.19 -7.40
CA TRP A 121 -2.57 -6.07 -5.95
C TRP A 121 -2.06 -4.68 -5.53
N ASN A 122 -1.21 -4.04 -6.33
CA ASN A 122 -0.79 -2.66 -6.06
C ASN A 122 -1.97 -1.65 -6.17
N GLN A 123 -2.87 -1.83 -7.13
CA GLN A 123 -4.10 -1.02 -7.24
C GLN A 123 -4.99 -1.22 -6.00
N THR A 124 -5.12 -2.45 -5.52
CA THR A 124 -5.83 -2.75 -4.26
C THR A 124 -5.22 -1.99 -3.08
N ARG A 125 -3.88 -1.98 -2.97
CA ARG A 125 -3.16 -1.19 -1.94
C ARG A 125 -3.38 0.31 -2.12
N ALA A 126 -3.38 0.81 -3.35
CA ALA A 126 -3.58 2.21 -3.66
C ALA A 126 -4.96 2.68 -3.18
N VAL A 127 -6.02 2.02 -3.61
CA VAL A 127 -7.42 2.32 -3.21
C VAL A 127 -7.58 2.21 -1.69
N SER A 128 -7.12 1.11 -1.09
CA SER A 128 -7.23 0.90 0.37
C SER A 128 -6.51 2.00 1.16
N SER A 129 -5.31 2.40 0.71
CA SER A 129 -4.55 3.46 1.37
C SER A 129 -5.24 4.83 1.27
N LEU A 130 -5.85 5.15 0.11
CA LEU A 130 -6.58 6.39 -0.10
C LEU A 130 -7.86 6.42 0.76
N MET A 131 -8.61 5.32 0.80
CA MET A 131 -9.79 5.20 1.66
C MET A 131 -9.45 5.39 3.15
N SER A 132 -8.35 4.78 3.63
CA SER A 132 -7.89 5.00 5.00
C SER A 132 -7.58 6.48 5.27
N VAL A 133 -6.85 7.15 4.36
CA VAL A 133 -6.55 8.59 4.48
C VAL A 133 -7.83 9.42 4.53
N LEU A 134 -8.80 9.15 3.66
CA LEU A 134 -10.08 9.85 3.63
C LEU A 134 -10.87 9.69 4.93
N LEU A 135 -10.94 8.46 5.46
CA LEU A 135 -11.63 8.20 6.74
C LEU A 135 -10.97 8.93 7.91
N LEU A 136 -9.64 8.96 7.96
CA LEU A 136 -8.90 9.71 8.99
C LEU A 136 -9.11 11.22 8.84
N ALA A 137 -9.15 11.75 7.61
CA ALA A 137 -9.45 13.16 7.36
C ALA A 137 -10.88 13.53 7.81
N ILE A 138 -11.86 12.66 7.52
CA ILE A 138 -13.25 12.84 7.97
C ILE A 138 -13.32 12.78 9.50
N TYR A 139 -12.59 11.86 10.15
CA TYR A 139 -12.52 11.80 11.61
C TYR A 139 -11.99 13.11 12.21
N LEU A 140 -10.84 13.59 11.72
CA LEU A 140 -10.24 14.83 12.18
C LEU A 140 -11.18 16.03 12.00
N ARG A 141 -11.82 16.13 10.83
CA ARG A 141 -12.84 17.14 10.55
C ARG A 141 -14.00 17.06 11.54
N SER A 142 -14.52 15.86 11.80
CA SER A 142 -15.70 15.66 12.64
C SER A 142 -15.44 16.02 14.11
N ILE A 143 -14.25 15.67 14.62
CA ILE A 143 -13.81 16.07 15.96
C ILE A 143 -13.59 17.59 16.05
N TYR A 144 -12.99 18.21 15.04
CA TYR A 144 -12.78 19.66 15.02
C TYR A 144 -14.09 20.43 15.15
N PHE A 145 -15.11 20.10 14.33
CA PHE A 145 -16.43 20.72 14.40
C PHE A 145 -17.16 20.45 15.71
N MET A 146 -17.03 19.25 16.30
CA MET A 146 -17.64 18.98 17.60
C MET A 146 -17.08 19.90 18.69
N ASN A 147 -15.79 20.19 18.66
CA ASN A 147 -15.12 20.99 19.68
C ASN A 147 -15.28 22.51 19.47
N HIS A 148 -15.58 22.98 18.26
CA HIS A 148 -15.61 24.42 17.93
C HIS A 148 -16.92 24.91 17.30
N GLY A 149 -17.85 24.01 16.93
CA GLY A 149 -19.04 24.31 16.14
C GLY A 149 -20.26 24.83 16.91
N PHE A 150 -20.14 25.10 18.21
CA PHE A 150 -21.24 25.58 19.07
C PHE A 150 -21.03 27.00 19.64
N GLN A 151 -20.17 27.82 19.03
CA GLN A 151 -19.94 29.22 19.47
C GLN A 151 -20.64 30.29 18.62
N SER A 152 -21.78 29.99 17.98
CA SER A 152 -22.61 30.99 17.26
C SER A 152 -23.95 31.19 17.93
#